data_AF-E6UIJ0-F1
#
_entry.id   AF-E6UIJ0-F1
#
_cell.length_a   1.000
_cell.length_b   1.000
_cell.length_c   1.000
_cell.angle_alpha   90.00
_cell.angle_beta   90.00
_cell.angle_gamma   90.00
#
_symmetry.space_group_name_H-M   'P 1'
#
loop_
_entity.id
_entity.type
_entity.pdbx_description
1 polymer ?
#
loop_
_entity_poly.entity_id
_entity_poly.type
_entity_poly.pdbx_seq_one_letter_code
_entity_poly.pdbx_strand_id
1 'polypeptide(L)'
;MKLKLNKLHLIGLAVFVIGIAAMIFGMVILFRCINIKDISKLKYDDIKSGVYVNGELSTVVKGYPINATDEGVEPLELYTTDSDEISEGAYKSYFLVELDNDKGKYVCVIIDEYLYTDLYHQLFSGNMEKYNLPYKVEGIITSRKADKKLIQEGVKKWKDKYSSLYYNALPASDVAEDNVADYCIELKPLGSRKMWWLYSIPLLFAGISVFILGGRPYERIK
;
A
#
# COMPACT_ATOMS: atom_id res chain seq x y z
N MET A 1 -48.56 18.39 -11.66
CA MET A 1 -47.81 18.97 -12.81
C MET A 1 -46.46 18.25 -12.89
N LYS A 2 -46.24 17.36 -13.86
CA LYS A 2 -44.95 16.64 -14.00
C LYS A 2 -43.96 17.55 -14.73
N LEU A 3 -42.97 18.08 -14.02
CA LEU A 3 -41.85 18.82 -14.62
C LEU A 3 -41.09 17.87 -15.56
N LYS A 4 -41.25 18.05 -16.88
CA LYS A 4 -40.38 17.40 -17.87
C LYS A 4 -39.00 18.06 -17.74
N LEU A 5 -38.07 17.41 -17.02
CA LEU A 5 -36.67 17.83 -17.04
C LEU A 5 -36.18 17.81 -18.49
N ASN A 6 -35.72 18.96 -18.97
CA ASN A 6 -35.08 19.06 -20.28
C ASN A 6 -33.75 18.27 -20.24
N LYS A 7 -33.27 17.72 -21.37
CA LYS A 7 -32.04 16.91 -21.42
C LYS A 7 -30.85 17.61 -20.75
N LEU A 8 -30.79 18.93 -20.84
CA LEU A 8 -29.79 19.78 -20.19
C LEU A 8 -29.78 19.68 -18.65
N HIS A 9 -30.95 19.59 -18.01
CA HIS A 9 -31.06 19.44 -16.56
C HIS A 9 -30.60 18.06 -16.10
N LEU A 10 -30.83 17.04 -16.93
CA LEU A 10 -30.41 15.67 -16.66
C LEU A 10 -28.88 15.53 -16.75
N ILE A 11 -28.26 16.20 -17.72
CA ILE A 11 -26.80 16.30 -17.86
C ILE A 11 -26.21 17.10 -16.69
N GLY A 12 -26.79 18.25 -16.34
CA GLY A 12 -26.35 19.06 -15.19
C GLY A 12 -26.42 18.29 -13.87
N LEU A 13 -27.51 17.55 -13.63
CA LEU A 13 -27.66 16.68 -12.46
C LEU A 13 -26.61 15.56 -12.44
N ALA A 14 -26.34 14.91 -13.57
CA ALA A 14 -25.34 13.85 -13.66
C ALA A 14 -23.92 14.37 -13.36
N VAL A 15 -23.54 15.51 -13.94
CA VAL A 15 -22.23 16.15 -13.69
C VAL A 15 -22.10 16.58 -12.23
N PHE A 16 -23.17 17.10 -11.63
CA PHE A 16 -23.19 17.48 -10.22
C PHE A 16 -23.01 16.28 -9.29
N VAL A 17 -23.73 15.17 -9.54
CA VAL A 17 -23.61 13.93 -8.74
C VAL A 17 -22.21 13.33 -8.86
N ILE A 18 -21.64 13.29 -10.08
CA ILE A 18 -20.27 12.81 -10.30
C ILE A 18 -19.26 13.70 -9.56
N GLY A 19 -19.46 15.02 -9.59
CA GLY A 19 -18.62 15.99 -8.87
C GLY A 19 -18.65 15.77 -7.36
N ILE A 20 -19.85 15.59 -6.77
CA ILE A 20 -20.00 15.29 -5.34
C ILE A 20 -19.31 13.97 -4.99
N ALA A 21 -19.55 12.91 -5.76
CA ALA A 21 -18.94 11.61 -5.50
C ALA A 21 -17.40 11.72 -5.52
N ALA A 22 -16.85 12.33 -6.57
CA ALA A 22 -15.40 12.54 -6.68
C ALA A 22 -14.84 13.40 -5.53
N MET A 23 -15.58 14.41 -5.05
CA MET A 23 -15.18 15.22 -3.90
C MET A 23 -15.20 14.42 -2.58
N ILE A 24 -16.23 13.60 -2.35
CA ILE A 24 -16.31 12.72 -1.17
C ILE A 24 -15.13 11.73 -1.19
N PHE A 25 -14.89 11.06 -2.32
CA PHE A 25 -13.73 10.18 -2.47
C PHE A 25 -12.41 10.93 -2.26
N GLY A 26 -12.29 12.14 -2.79
CA GLY A 26 -11.13 13.01 -2.58
C GLY A 26 -10.89 13.39 -1.12
N MET A 27 -11.94 13.76 -0.40
CA MET A 27 -11.88 14.06 1.03
C MET A 27 -11.48 12.84 1.86
N VAL A 28 -11.99 11.64 1.53
CA VAL A 28 -11.57 10.40 2.20
C VAL A 28 -10.08 10.13 1.97
N ILE A 29 -9.60 10.30 0.73
CA ILE A 29 -8.17 10.16 0.41
C ILE A 29 -7.36 11.20 1.19
N LEU A 30 -7.75 12.48 1.15
CA LEU A 30 -7.05 13.57 1.86
C LEU A 30 -7.00 13.33 3.37
N PHE A 31 -8.11 12.93 3.99
CA PHE A 31 -8.16 12.62 5.42
C PHE A 31 -7.19 11.48 5.78
N ARG A 32 -7.12 10.45 4.94
CA ARG A 32 -6.15 9.36 5.10
C ARG A 32 -4.70 9.83 4.86
N CYS A 33 -4.47 10.76 3.94
CA CYS A 33 -3.15 11.38 3.72
C CYS A 33 -2.68 12.24 4.89
N ILE A 34 -3.60 12.89 5.62
CA ILE A 34 -3.26 13.72 6.77
C ILE A 34 -2.95 12.85 8.00
N ASN A 35 -3.59 11.69 8.10
CA ASN A 35 -3.41 10.74 9.19
C ASN A 35 -2.47 9.59 8.80
N ILE A 36 -1.23 9.93 8.44
CA ILE A 36 -0.18 8.93 8.21
C ILE A 36 0.27 8.38 9.58
N LYS A 37 0.23 7.06 9.74
CA LYS A 37 0.72 6.38 10.93
C LYS A 37 2.21 6.03 10.78
N ASP A 38 2.95 6.18 11.86
CA ASP A 38 4.34 5.75 11.92
C ASP A 38 4.42 4.21 12.03
N ILE A 39 5.19 3.54 11.16
CA ILE A 39 5.37 2.08 11.14
C ILE A 39 5.87 1.58 12.49
N SER A 40 6.78 2.31 13.13
CA SER A 40 7.35 1.95 14.44
C SER A 40 6.30 1.96 15.57
N LYS A 41 5.17 2.64 15.37
CA LYS A 41 4.09 2.78 16.36
C LYS A 41 2.91 1.86 16.09
N LEU A 42 2.90 1.14 14.96
CA LEU A 42 1.82 0.22 14.61
C LEU A 42 1.75 -0.94 15.59
N LYS A 43 0.56 -1.19 16.11
CA LYS A 43 0.20 -2.44 16.80
C LYS A 43 -0.49 -3.37 15.81
N TYR A 44 -0.51 -4.67 16.11
CA TYR A 44 -1.14 -5.66 15.24
C TYR A 44 -2.61 -5.32 14.92
N ASP A 45 -3.37 -4.89 15.93
CA ASP A 45 -4.79 -4.51 15.80
C ASP A 45 -5.04 -3.22 14.98
N ASP A 46 -4.00 -2.41 14.78
CA ASP A 46 -4.06 -1.17 14.00
C ASP A 46 -3.91 -1.40 12.50
N ILE A 47 -3.47 -2.61 12.09
CA ILE A 47 -3.21 -2.96 10.70
C ILE A 47 -4.55 -3.17 9.98
N LYS A 48 -4.97 -2.15 9.23
CA LYS A 48 -6.23 -2.15 8.48
C LYS A 48 -6.02 -1.57 7.10
N SER A 49 -6.72 -2.12 6.12
CA SER A 49 -6.59 -1.66 4.74
C SER A 49 -6.96 -0.17 4.57
N GLY A 50 -6.18 0.53 3.74
CA GLY A 50 -6.38 1.94 3.42
C GLY A 50 -5.71 2.91 4.39
N VAL A 51 -5.03 2.40 5.43
CA VAL A 51 -4.18 3.20 6.32
C VAL A 51 -2.87 3.50 5.61
N TYR A 52 -2.47 4.78 5.60
CA TYR A 52 -1.16 5.18 5.12
C TYR A 52 -0.14 5.12 6.23
N VAL A 53 1.05 4.68 5.88
CA VAL A 53 2.14 4.50 6.82
C VAL A 53 3.41 5.17 6.32
N ASN A 54 4.21 5.69 7.24
CA ASN A 54 5.57 6.14 6.98
C ASN A 54 6.49 5.69 8.13
N GLY A 55 7.78 5.66 7.91
CA GLY A 55 8.72 5.34 8.98
C GLY A 55 9.95 4.65 8.43
N GLU A 56 10.76 4.11 9.33
CA GLU A 56 11.97 3.36 8.99
C GLU A 56 11.69 1.86 9.20
N LEU A 57 12.17 1.03 8.27
CA LEU A 57 12.10 -0.42 8.43
C LEU A 57 13.31 -0.87 9.24
N SER A 58 13.10 -1.24 10.50
CA SER A 58 14.17 -1.59 11.43
C SER A 58 14.55 -3.08 11.41
N THR A 59 13.55 -3.95 11.21
CA THR A 59 13.70 -5.39 11.45
C THR A 59 13.05 -6.20 10.33
N VAL A 60 13.86 -6.77 9.44
CA VAL A 60 13.38 -7.61 8.33
C VAL A 60 13.65 -9.08 8.59
N VAL A 61 12.65 -9.91 8.31
CA VAL A 61 12.76 -11.36 8.35
C VAL A 61 13.37 -11.87 7.05
N LYS A 62 14.46 -12.63 7.17
CA LYS A 62 15.22 -13.18 6.05
C LYS A 62 15.32 -14.70 6.16
N GLY A 63 15.25 -15.41 5.03
CA GLY A 63 15.39 -16.87 5.00
C GLY A 63 16.72 -17.33 4.44
N TYR A 64 17.33 -18.35 5.05
CA TYR A 64 18.52 -19.01 4.48
C TYR A 64 18.12 -20.32 3.82
N PRO A 65 18.56 -20.59 2.59
CA PRO A 65 18.13 -21.78 1.87
C PRO A 65 18.57 -23.07 2.59
N ILE A 66 17.85 -24.14 2.34
CA ILE A 66 18.22 -25.48 2.81
C ILE A 66 19.57 -25.84 2.17
N ASN A 67 20.53 -26.28 2.99
CA ASN A 67 21.92 -26.58 2.62
C ASN A 67 22.86 -25.37 2.44
N ALA A 68 22.46 -24.16 2.84
CA ALA A 68 23.42 -23.07 3.03
C ALA A 68 24.32 -23.39 4.24
N THR A 69 25.50 -23.96 3.99
CA THR A 69 26.55 -24.19 5.00
C THR A 69 27.60 -23.08 5.03
N ASP A 70 27.61 -22.21 4.03
CA ASP A 70 28.61 -21.16 3.87
C ASP A 70 28.08 -19.80 4.35
N GLU A 71 28.92 -19.05 5.07
CA GLU A 71 28.69 -17.66 5.49
C GLU A 71 28.57 -16.67 4.30
N GLY A 72 28.72 -17.15 3.06
CA GLY A 72 28.62 -16.35 1.82
C GLY A 72 27.30 -16.46 1.06
N VAL A 73 26.31 -17.22 1.57
CA VAL A 73 25.01 -17.35 0.90
C VAL A 73 24.12 -16.17 1.27
N GLU A 74 23.66 -15.43 0.25
CA GLU A 74 22.79 -14.28 0.47
C GLU A 74 21.43 -14.71 1.03
N PRO A 75 20.91 -13.98 2.03
CA PRO A 75 19.57 -14.22 2.55
C PRO A 75 18.51 -13.98 1.47
N LEU A 76 17.50 -14.84 1.43
CA LEU A 76 16.42 -14.83 0.43
C LEU A 76 15.13 -14.20 0.98
N GLU A 77 14.34 -13.65 0.06
CA GLU A 77 12.95 -13.25 0.29
C GLU A 77 12.07 -14.43 0.64
N LEU A 78 10.90 -14.18 1.23
CA LEU A 78 9.90 -15.23 1.40
C LEU A 78 9.30 -15.62 0.04
N TYR A 79 8.88 -14.63 -0.75
CA TYR A 79 8.26 -14.82 -2.06
C TYR A 79 8.62 -13.70 -3.02
N THR A 80 8.67 -14.04 -4.31
CA THR A 80 8.74 -13.11 -5.42
C THR A 80 7.58 -13.35 -6.38
N THR A 81 7.02 -12.28 -6.92
CA THR A 81 6.04 -12.33 -8.02
C THR A 81 6.42 -11.31 -9.08
N ASP A 82 5.87 -11.43 -10.28
CA ASP A 82 6.08 -10.44 -11.33
C ASP A 82 5.60 -9.04 -10.88
N SER A 83 6.35 -8.00 -11.25
CA SER A 83 5.89 -6.63 -11.08
C SER A 83 4.73 -6.32 -12.06
N ASP A 84 3.86 -5.38 -11.67
CA ASP A 84 2.84 -4.87 -12.59
C ASP A 84 3.46 -3.88 -13.62
N GLU A 85 4.71 -3.44 -13.41
CA GLU A 85 5.45 -2.60 -14.36
C GLU A 85 6.18 -3.46 -15.41
N ILE A 86 6.05 -3.04 -16.67
CA ILE A 86 6.30 -3.82 -17.90
C ILE A 86 7.80 -3.89 -18.28
N SER A 87 8.73 -3.83 -17.32
CA SER A 87 10.15 -4.06 -17.64
C SER A 87 10.51 -5.53 -17.43
N GLU A 88 11.08 -6.16 -18.45
CA GLU A 88 11.61 -7.53 -18.34
C GLU A 88 12.53 -7.63 -17.10
N GLY A 89 12.18 -8.53 -16.18
CA GLY A 89 12.99 -8.84 -15.01
C GLY A 89 12.63 -8.12 -13.71
N ALA A 90 11.64 -7.22 -13.68
CA ALA A 90 11.20 -6.59 -12.43
C ALA A 90 10.26 -7.49 -11.63
N TYR A 91 10.53 -7.66 -10.33
CA TYR A 91 9.69 -8.43 -9.42
C TYR A 91 9.26 -7.64 -8.19
N LYS A 92 8.15 -8.09 -7.61
CA LYS A 92 7.68 -7.72 -6.27
C LYS A 92 8.20 -8.74 -5.27
N SER A 93 8.92 -8.26 -4.28
CA SER A 93 9.45 -9.05 -3.18
C SER A 93 8.57 -8.91 -1.95
N TYR A 94 8.19 -10.05 -1.38
CA TYR A 94 7.42 -10.17 -0.15
C TYR A 94 8.37 -10.60 0.96
N PHE A 95 8.42 -9.78 2.01
CA PHE A 95 9.16 -10.10 3.23
C PHE A 95 8.31 -9.72 4.44
N LEU A 96 8.69 -10.25 5.59
CA LEU A 96 8.05 -9.93 6.85
C LEU A 96 8.88 -8.87 7.57
N VAL A 97 8.19 -8.03 8.34
CA VAL A 97 8.76 -7.05 9.25
C VAL A 97 8.13 -7.28 10.61
N GLU A 98 8.95 -7.37 11.65
CA GLU A 98 8.45 -7.41 13.03
C GLU A 98 7.95 -6.03 13.44
N LEU A 99 6.79 -5.96 14.10
CA LEU A 99 6.26 -4.72 14.63
C LEU A 99 7.04 -4.29 15.88
N ASP A 100 7.61 -3.09 15.86
CA ASP A 100 8.40 -2.57 16.99
C ASP A 100 7.58 -2.42 18.27
N ASN A 101 6.30 -2.07 18.14
CA ASN A 101 5.39 -1.85 19.26
C ASN A 101 4.64 -3.11 19.69
N ASP A 102 4.85 -4.25 19.01
CA ASP A 102 4.14 -5.52 19.26
C ASP A 102 5.04 -6.70 18.89
N LYS A 103 6.05 -6.95 19.73
CA LYS A 103 7.10 -7.95 19.48
C LYS A 103 6.53 -9.36 19.32
N GLY A 104 7.07 -10.11 18.37
CA GLY A 104 6.55 -11.41 17.96
C GLY A 104 5.35 -11.34 17.01
N LYS A 105 4.89 -10.13 16.62
CA LYS A 105 3.89 -9.93 15.56
C LYS A 105 4.55 -9.34 14.32
N TYR A 106 4.07 -9.76 13.16
CA TYR A 106 4.66 -9.44 11.87
C TYR A 106 3.65 -8.85 10.92
N VAL A 107 4.13 -7.98 10.04
CA VAL A 107 3.39 -7.49 8.88
C VAL A 107 4.19 -7.81 7.62
N CYS A 108 3.48 -8.20 6.56
CA CYS A 108 4.14 -8.36 5.27
C CYS A 108 4.37 -7.00 4.64
N VAL A 109 5.55 -6.79 4.06
CA VAL A 109 5.86 -5.62 3.26
C VAL A 109 6.16 -6.08 1.84
N ILE A 110 5.59 -5.37 0.88
CA ILE A 110 5.76 -5.59 -0.55
C ILE A 110 6.66 -4.48 -1.08
N ILE A 111 7.83 -4.87 -1.59
CA ILE A 111 8.75 -4.00 -2.31
C ILE A 111 8.66 -4.30 -3.79
N ASP A 112 8.51 -3.25 -4.59
CA ASP A 112 8.75 -3.32 -6.02
C ASP A 112 10.22 -2.96 -6.26
N GLU A 113 11.02 -3.93 -6.72
CA GLU A 113 12.47 -3.74 -6.91
C GLU A 113 12.78 -2.58 -7.85
N TYR A 114 11.94 -2.37 -8.88
CA TYR A 114 12.16 -1.29 -9.84
C TYR A 114 12.00 0.10 -9.20
N LEU A 115 11.02 0.25 -8.30
CA LEU A 115 10.75 1.52 -7.63
C LEU A 115 11.67 1.76 -6.41
N TYR A 116 12.20 0.68 -5.83
CA TYR A 116 12.92 0.71 -4.55
C TYR A 116 14.24 -0.06 -4.63
N THR A 117 14.96 0.08 -5.74
CA THR A 117 16.20 -0.68 -6.04
C THR A 117 17.25 -0.55 -4.94
N ASP A 118 17.50 0.66 -4.45
CA ASP A 118 18.48 0.89 -3.37
C ASP A 118 18.08 0.21 -2.06
N LEU A 119 16.80 0.31 -1.69
CA LEU A 119 16.27 -0.35 -0.49
C LEU A 119 16.35 -1.87 -0.64
N TYR A 120 15.98 -2.39 -1.81
CA TYR A 120 16.07 -3.80 -2.12
C TYR A 120 17.51 -4.31 -1.96
N HIS A 121 18.49 -3.65 -2.60
CA HIS A 121 19.89 -4.03 -2.43
C HIS A 121 20.38 -3.87 -0.99
N GLN A 122 19.93 -2.86 -0.25
CA GLN A 122 20.30 -2.72 1.16
C GLN A 122 19.72 -3.84 2.03
N LEU A 123 18.49 -4.28 1.75
CA LEU A 123 17.85 -5.37 2.47
C LEU A 123 18.50 -6.71 2.19
N PHE A 124 18.91 -6.98 0.96
CA PHE A 124 19.36 -8.30 0.55
C PHE A 124 20.88 -8.41 0.35
N SER A 125 21.63 -7.30 0.37
CA SER A 125 23.10 -7.37 0.42
C SER A 125 23.54 -8.13 1.68
N GLY A 126 24.42 -9.12 1.52
CA GLY A 126 24.89 -10.01 2.60
C GLY A 126 25.67 -9.32 3.73
N ASN A 127 25.70 -7.99 3.80
CA ASN A 127 26.46 -7.23 4.78
C ASN A 127 25.63 -7.05 6.07
N MET A 128 25.63 -8.09 6.92
CA MET A 128 24.88 -8.17 8.18
C MET A 128 25.28 -7.11 9.23
N GLU A 129 26.39 -6.38 9.03
CA GLU A 129 26.96 -5.48 10.04
C GLU A 129 26.25 -4.12 10.16
N LYS A 130 25.41 -3.73 9.20
CA LYS A 130 24.59 -2.51 9.31
C LYS A 130 23.20 -2.85 9.86
N TYR A 131 23.16 -3.00 11.18
CA TYR A 131 21.98 -3.29 12.01
C TYR A 131 20.82 -2.28 11.92
N ASN A 132 21.03 -1.14 11.28
CA ASN A 132 19.98 -0.16 11.03
C ASN A 132 19.86 0.02 9.53
N LEU A 133 18.66 -0.26 9.00
CA LEU A 133 18.22 0.21 7.70
C LEU A 133 17.50 1.55 7.93
N PRO A 134 18.20 2.71 7.95
CA PRO A 134 17.55 4.01 8.05
C PRO A 134 16.95 4.41 6.70
N TYR A 135 16.26 3.48 6.04
CA TYR A 135 15.55 3.77 4.82
C TYR A 135 14.14 4.19 5.20
N LYS A 136 13.88 5.49 5.03
CA LYS A 136 12.54 6.04 5.23
C LYS A 136 11.66 5.54 4.11
N VAL A 137 10.70 4.72 4.48
CA VAL A 137 9.71 4.18 3.58
C VAL A 137 8.37 4.86 3.84
N GLU A 138 7.57 4.85 2.79
CA GLU A 138 6.19 5.22 2.87
C GLU A 138 5.36 4.20 2.09
N GLY A 139 4.13 3.97 2.53
CA GLY A 139 3.30 2.94 1.93
C GLY A 139 1.83 3.02 2.33
N ILE A 140 1.08 2.05 1.86
CA ILE A 140 -0.34 1.87 2.16
C ILE A 140 -0.60 0.43 2.56
N ILE A 141 -1.39 0.25 3.62
CA ILE A 141 -1.84 -1.08 4.02
C ILE A 141 -2.93 -1.56 3.06
N THR A 142 -2.73 -2.72 2.43
CA THR A 142 -3.63 -3.32 1.45
C THR A 142 -4.15 -4.67 1.93
N SER A 143 -5.34 -5.03 1.45
CA SER A 143 -6.01 -6.31 1.74
C SER A 143 -6.33 -7.02 0.43
N ARG A 144 -5.31 -7.44 -0.32
CA ARG A 144 -5.54 -8.22 -1.54
C ARG A 144 -5.60 -9.69 -1.18
N LYS A 145 -6.60 -10.39 -1.73
CA LYS A 145 -6.77 -11.84 -1.51
C LYS A 145 -5.58 -12.65 -2.04
N ALA A 146 -4.96 -12.18 -3.13
CA ALA A 146 -3.78 -12.81 -3.72
C ALA A 146 -2.59 -12.74 -2.75
N ASP A 147 -2.26 -11.54 -2.27
CA ASP A 147 -1.17 -11.31 -1.32
C ASP A 147 -1.36 -12.14 -0.04
N LYS A 148 -2.57 -12.12 0.53
CA LYS A 148 -2.90 -12.94 1.70
C LYS A 148 -2.63 -14.42 1.46
N LYS A 149 -3.05 -14.96 0.31
CA LYS A 149 -2.81 -16.37 -0.02
C LYS A 149 -1.31 -16.66 -0.15
N LEU A 150 -0.55 -15.79 -0.81
CA LEU A 150 0.89 -15.93 -0.97
C LEU A 150 1.62 -15.92 0.38
N ILE A 151 1.27 -14.99 1.27
CA ILE A 151 1.83 -14.93 2.63
C ILE A 151 1.52 -16.20 3.40
N GLN A 152 0.25 -16.62 3.42
CA GLN A 152 -0.16 -17.81 4.15
C GLN A 152 0.56 -19.06 3.65
N GLU A 153 0.65 -19.24 2.33
CA GLU A 153 1.40 -20.34 1.74
C GLU A 153 2.89 -20.24 2.09
N GLY A 154 3.45 -19.04 2.07
CA GLY A 154 4.85 -18.84 2.36
C GLY A 154 5.25 -19.04 3.80
N VAL A 155 4.44 -18.57 4.73
CA VAL A 155 4.62 -18.80 6.16
C VAL A 155 4.34 -20.27 6.51
N LYS A 156 3.39 -20.93 5.85
CA LYS A 156 3.16 -22.37 6.10
C LYS A 156 4.29 -23.25 5.60
N LYS A 157 4.89 -22.89 4.46
CA LYS A 157 5.87 -23.70 3.74
C LYS A 157 7.29 -23.16 3.83
N TRP A 158 7.57 -22.22 4.72
CA TRP A 158 8.92 -21.63 4.79
C TRP A 158 9.97 -22.70 5.09
N LYS A 159 9.64 -23.70 5.91
CA LYS A 159 10.53 -24.84 6.24
C LYS A 159 10.83 -25.75 5.03
N ASP A 160 10.00 -25.72 4.00
CA ASP A 160 10.24 -26.49 2.77
C ASP A 160 11.29 -25.80 1.88
N LYS A 161 11.51 -24.50 2.08
CA LYS A 161 12.42 -23.66 1.26
C LYS A 161 13.66 -23.21 2.02
N TYR A 162 13.56 -22.99 3.32
CA TYR A 162 14.59 -22.39 4.15
C TYR A 162 14.95 -23.30 5.34
N SER A 163 16.24 -23.37 5.65
CA SER A 163 16.76 -24.06 6.84
C SER A 163 16.46 -23.29 8.13
N SER A 164 16.45 -21.96 8.05
CA SER A 164 16.27 -21.06 9.17
C SER A 164 15.80 -19.69 8.70
N LEU A 165 15.08 -18.99 9.57
CA LEU A 165 14.70 -17.60 9.41
C LEU A 165 15.50 -16.77 10.42
N TYR A 166 15.83 -15.52 10.06
CA TYR A 166 16.52 -14.58 10.95
C TYR A 166 15.87 -13.20 10.90
N TYR A 167 15.95 -12.51 12.04
CA TYR A 167 15.72 -11.07 12.18
C TYR A 167 17.07 -10.40 12.39
N ASN A 168 17.57 -9.68 11.39
CA ASN A 168 18.94 -9.16 11.40
C ASN A 168 19.95 -10.31 11.63
N ALA A 169 20.56 -10.40 12.82
CA ALA A 169 21.50 -11.46 13.21
C ALA A 169 20.93 -12.49 14.20
N LEU A 170 19.63 -12.41 14.55
CA LEU A 170 19.00 -13.27 15.55
C LEU A 170 18.06 -14.30 14.91
N PRO A 171 18.07 -15.56 15.35
CA PRO A 171 17.19 -16.59 14.78
C PRO A 171 15.71 -16.32 15.10
N ALA A 172 14.86 -16.63 14.12
CA ALA A 172 13.42 -16.40 14.11
C ALA A 172 12.65 -17.73 14.13
N SER A 173 12.53 -18.37 15.31
CA SER A 173 11.94 -19.71 15.42
C SER A 173 10.40 -19.74 15.40
N ASP A 174 9.74 -18.61 15.66
CA ASP A 174 8.32 -18.56 16.08
C ASP A 174 7.39 -17.84 15.09
N VAL A 175 7.77 -17.76 13.81
CA VAL A 175 6.89 -17.22 12.76
C VAL A 175 5.79 -18.24 12.43
N ALA A 176 4.63 -18.03 13.03
CA ALA A 176 3.40 -18.76 12.76
C ALA A 176 2.36 -17.87 12.06
N GLU A 177 1.40 -18.48 11.36
CA GLU A 177 0.39 -17.76 10.56
C GLU A 177 -0.45 -16.79 11.40
N ASP A 178 -0.75 -17.13 12.65
CA ASP A 178 -1.51 -16.33 13.60
C ASP A 178 -0.76 -15.10 14.14
N ASN A 179 0.55 -15.06 13.92
CA ASN A 179 1.42 -13.94 14.28
C ASN A 179 1.66 -12.99 13.09
N VAL A 180 1.18 -13.32 11.89
CA VAL A 180 1.38 -12.53 10.68
C VAL A 180 0.06 -11.88 10.27
N ALA A 181 0.08 -10.56 10.09
CA ALA A 181 -1.11 -9.82 9.70
C ALA A 181 -1.62 -10.26 8.32
N ASP A 182 -2.94 -10.35 8.20
CA ASP A 182 -3.65 -10.65 6.94
C ASP A 182 -3.55 -9.53 5.87
N TYR A 183 -2.76 -8.50 6.14
CA TYR A 183 -2.61 -7.32 5.32
C TYR A 183 -1.14 -7.09 4.98
N CYS A 184 -0.88 -6.46 3.84
CA CYS A 184 0.46 -6.07 3.42
C CYS A 184 0.63 -4.55 3.47
N ILE A 185 1.84 -4.08 3.76
CA ILE A 185 2.24 -2.72 3.46
C ILE A 185 2.83 -2.71 2.05
N GLU A 186 2.11 -2.12 1.11
CA GLU A 186 2.63 -1.88 -0.24
C GLU A 186 3.41 -0.56 -0.23
N LEU A 187 4.72 -0.61 -0.42
CA LEU A 187 5.55 0.59 -0.45
C LEU A 187 5.22 1.41 -1.70
N LYS A 188 4.89 2.69 -1.50
CA LYS A 188 4.65 3.64 -2.59
C LYS A 188 5.13 5.03 -2.18
N PRO A 189 5.85 5.75 -3.05
CA PRO A 189 6.25 7.11 -2.77
C PRO A 189 4.98 7.96 -2.61
N LEU A 190 4.68 8.44 -1.39
CA LEU A 190 3.42 9.15 -1.14
C LEU A 190 3.48 10.58 -1.69
N GLY A 191 4.68 11.13 -1.87
CA GLY A 191 4.92 12.44 -2.48
C GLY A 191 4.62 12.53 -3.98
N SER A 192 4.56 11.41 -4.71
CA SER A 192 4.24 11.39 -6.16
C SER A 192 2.75 11.20 -6.44
N ARG A 193 1.90 11.21 -5.41
CA ARG A 193 0.46 10.99 -5.58
C ARG A 193 -0.17 12.08 -6.42
N LYS A 194 -0.67 11.69 -7.58
CA LYS A 194 -1.52 12.55 -8.41
C LYS A 194 -2.86 12.74 -7.70
N MET A 195 -3.12 13.96 -7.22
CA MET A 195 -4.36 14.35 -6.55
C MET A 195 -5.49 14.57 -7.57
N TRP A 196 -5.82 13.56 -8.37
CA TRP A 196 -6.80 13.66 -9.46
C TRP A 196 -8.18 14.11 -8.99
N TRP A 197 -8.51 13.85 -7.72
CA TRP A 197 -9.76 14.33 -7.11
C TRP A 197 -9.83 15.87 -7.04
N LEU A 198 -8.71 16.60 -7.05
CA LEU A 198 -8.72 18.07 -7.14
C LEU A 198 -9.35 18.55 -8.46
N TYR A 199 -9.29 17.76 -9.53
CA TYR A 199 -9.98 18.06 -10.79
C TYR A 199 -11.50 17.97 -10.67
N SER A 200 -12.05 17.42 -9.57
CA SER A 200 -13.49 17.44 -9.29
C SER A 200 -14.00 18.83 -8.89
N ILE A 201 -13.13 19.71 -8.37
CA ILE A 201 -13.51 21.05 -7.91
C ILE A 201 -14.03 21.90 -9.10
N PRO A 202 -13.31 22.06 -10.23
CA PRO A 202 -13.84 22.74 -11.41
C PRO A 202 -15.13 22.10 -11.98
N LEU A 203 -15.24 20.77 -11.95
CA LEU A 203 -16.43 20.05 -12.43
C LEU A 203 -17.67 20.31 -11.56
N LEU A 204 -17.49 20.44 -10.23
CA LEU A 204 -18.53 20.85 -9.30
C LEU A 204 -19.03 22.26 -9.61
N PHE A 205 -18.11 23.22 -9.80
CA PHE A 205 -18.48 24.59 -10.17
C PHE A 205 -19.19 24.65 -11.53
N ALA A 206 -18.74 23.86 -12.51
CA ALA A 206 -19.38 23.76 -13.82
C ALA A 206 -20.81 23.18 -13.71
N GLY A 207 -20.99 22.11 -12.93
CA GLY A 207 -22.31 21.49 -12.69
C GLY A 207 -23.29 22.45 -12.00
N ILE A 208 -22.85 23.17 -10.96
CA ILE A 208 -23.64 24.21 -10.29
C ILE A 208 -24.01 25.32 -11.27
N SER A 209 -23.06 25.77 -12.09
CA SER A 209 -23.29 26.83 -13.09
C SER A 209 -24.32 26.41 -14.15
N VAL A 210 -24.26 25.18 -14.64
CA VAL A 210 -25.25 24.62 -15.60
C VAL A 210 -26.62 24.47 -14.94
N PHE A 211 -26.69 24.12 -13.66
CA PHE A 211 -27.95 24.04 -12.92
C PHE A 211 -28.59 25.41 -12.73
N ILE A 212 -27.80 26.43 -12.39
CA ILE A 212 -28.24 27.83 -12.26
C ILE A 212 -28.68 28.40 -13.61
N LEU A 213 -27.91 28.15 -14.68
CA LEU A 213 -28.23 28.63 -16.03
C LEU A 213 -29.42 27.89 -16.64
N GLY A 214 -29.54 26.58 -16.40
CA GLY A 214 -30.70 25.78 -16.84
C GLY A 214 -31.97 26.09 -16.04
N GLY A 215 -31.84 26.48 -14.77
CA GLY A 215 -32.93 26.90 -13.90
C GLY A 215 -33.33 28.36 -14.04
N ARG A 216 -32.59 29.18 -14.81
CA ARG A 216 -33.02 30.53 -15.17
C ARG A 216 -34.00 30.44 -16.34
N PRO A 217 -35.28 30.83 -16.16
CA PRO A 217 -36.17 31.09 -17.27
C PRO A 217 -35.75 32.45 -17.88
N TYR A 218 -34.59 32.52 -18.53
CA TYR A 218 -34.43 33.55 -19.55
C TYR A 218 -35.35 33.11 -20.69
N GLU A 219 -36.43 33.89 -20.89
CA GLU A 219 -37.47 33.75 -21.92
C GLU A 219 -38.76 32.95 -21.57
N ARG A 220 -39.42 33.35 -20.47
CA ARG A 220 -40.90 33.47 -20.46
C ARG A 220 -41.38 34.83 -19.93
N ILE A 221 -40.63 35.86 -20.25
CA ILE A 221 -41.04 37.28 -20.21
C ILE A 221 -40.40 37.83 -21.49
N LYS A 222 -41.06 38.01 -22.63
CA LYS A 222 -42.44 38.36 -22.99
C LYS A 222 -42.93 37.44 -24.11
#